data_AF-A0A401Q6L5-F1
#
_entry.id   AF-A0A401Q6L5-F1
#
_cell.length_a   1.000
_cell.length_b   1.000
_cell.length_c   1.000
_cell.angle_alpha   90.00
_cell.angle_beta   90.00
_cell.angle_gamma   90.00
#
_symmetry.space_group_name_H-M   'P 1'
#
loop_
_entity.id
_entity.type
_entity.pdbx_description
1 polymer ?
#
loop_
_entity_poly.entity_id
_entity_poly.type
_entity_poly.pdbx_seq_one_letter_code
_entity_poly.pdbx_strand_id
1 'polypeptide(L)'
;VSTVPYLDGHHYRYSGWKALIPSNETLSWYFERLDHITNISYTANFYHFKDNDYVLMLHHFPQSPNHFQILTPARNGSLQPLSWARNVNGDWYFDQDNLTLYYLVSGRGVPQQPNIISNLDPTMININVQFRVFRCFYQNCAPPPRATVTSGAPDYNVWSNSSFWELRSENNYSIPAEGDSVVIPKGKV
;
A
#
# COMPACT_ATOMS: atom_id res chain seq x y z
N VAL A 1 -11.07 -14.72 -24.59
CA VAL A 1 -10.78 -14.40 -23.18
C VAL A 1 -11.51 -15.43 -22.33
N SER A 2 -10.79 -16.21 -21.52
CA SER A 2 -11.39 -17.18 -20.60
C SER A 2 -11.58 -16.48 -19.25
N THR A 3 -12.82 -16.42 -18.76
CA THR A 3 -13.12 -15.80 -17.46
C THR A 3 -13.09 -16.89 -16.40
N VAL A 4 -12.28 -16.71 -15.36
CA VAL A 4 -12.20 -17.67 -14.27
C VAL A 4 -13.46 -17.56 -13.41
N PRO A 5 -14.26 -18.63 -13.24
CA PRO A 5 -15.43 -18.58 -12.38
C PRO A 5 -15.00 -18.41 -10.93
N TYR A 6 -15.73 -17.58 -10.19
CA TYR A 6 -15.47 -17.33 -8.78
C TYR A 6 -16.70 -17.64 -7.93
N LEU A 7 -16.45 -18.04 -6.68
CA LEU A 7 -17.47 -18.19 -5.66
C LEU A 7 -17.31 -17.08 -4.62
N ASP A 8 -18.42 -16.43 -4.28
CA ASP A 8 -18.47 -15.55 -3.12
C ASP A 8 -18.50 -16.40 -1.85
N GLY A 9 -17.42 -16.30 -1.06
CA GLY A 9 -17.26 -17.06 0.17
C GLY A 9 -17.50 -16.19 1.39
N HIS A 10 -18.68 -16.31 2.00
CA HIS A 10 -18.89 -15.81 3.36
C HIS A 10 -18.43 -16.88 4.36
N HIS A 11 -17.23 -16.71 4.93
CA HIS A 11 -16.84 -17.40 6.15
C HIS A 11 -16.82 -16.37 7.29
N TYR A 12 -17.20 -16.78 8.51
CA TYR A 12 -17.39 -15.91 9.70
C TYR A 12 -16.23 -14.95 10.06
N ARG A 13 -15.06 -15.04 9.40
CA ARG A 13 -13.92 -14.14 9.60
C ARG A 13 -13.42 -13.40 8.35
N TYR A 14 -13.80 -13.80 7.13
CA TYR A 14 -13.33 -13.18 5.89
C TYR A 14 -14.41 -13.29 4.80
N SER A 15 -14.85 -12.16 4.28
CA SER A 15 -15.55 -12.07 2.99
C SER A 15 -14.53 -11.96 1.88
N GLY A 16 -14.67 -12.75 0.82
CA GLY A 16 -13.79 -12.68 -0.33
C GLY A 16 -14.15 -13.68 -1.42
N TRP A 17 -13.49 -13.53 -2.56
CA TRP A 17 -13.69 -14.38 -3.74
C TRP A 17 -12.69 -15.52 -3.78
N LYS A 18 -13.16 -16.68 -4.25
CA LYS A 18 -12.31 -17.86 -4.48
C LYS A 18 -12.47 -18.32 -5.92
N ALA A 19 -11.36 -18.67 -6.55
CA ALA A 19 -11.31 -19.09 -7.94
C ALA A 19 -10.25 -20.18 -8.11
N LEU A 20 -10.48 -21.10 -9.06
CA LEU A 20 -9.46 -22.06 -9.51
C LEU A 20 -8.73 -21.45 -10.69
N ILE A 21 -7.43 -21.26 -10.55
CA ILE A 21 -6.60 -20.63 -11.58
C ILE A 21 -5.68 -21.66 -12.24
N PRO A 22 -5.42 -21.57 -13.55
CA PRO A 22 -4.44 -22.43 -14.21
C PRO A 22 -3.03 -22.12 -13.71
N SER A 23 -2.26 -23.18 -13.44
CA SER A 23 -0.84 -23.06 -13.11
C SER A 23 -0.01 -22.80 -14.37
N ASN A 24 1.10 -22.10 -14.21
CA ASN A 24 2.09 -21.76 -15.24
C ASN A 24 1.56 -20.88 -16.37
N GLU A 25 0.48 -20.15 -16.13
CA GLU A 25 -0.13 -19.23 -17.08
C GLU A 25 -0.02 -17.76 -16.64
N THR A 26 -0.33 -16.86 -17.58
CA THR A 26 -0.48 -15.43 -17.34
C THR A 26 -1.95 -15.08 -17.18
N LEU A 27 -2.31 -14.47 -16.05
CA LEU A 27 -3.67 -14.14 -15.71
C LEU A 27 -3.86 -12.63 -15.64
N SER A 28 -4.77 -12.12 -16.46
CA SER A 28 -5.23 -10.74 -16.38
C SER A 28 -6.24 -10.63 -15.25
N TRP A 29 -5.89 -9.90 -14.20
CA TRP A 29 -6.78 -9.59 -13.10
C TRP A 29 -7.25 -8.14 -13.24
N TYR A 30 -8.56 -7.93 -13.24
CA TYR A 30 -9.16 -6.60 -13.28
C TYR A 30 -10.48 -6.60 -12.53
N PHE A 31 -10.91 -5.41 -12.11
CA PHE A 31 -12.21 -5.22 -11.47
C PHE A 31 -13.19 -4.64 -12.48
N GLU A 32 -14.28 -5.35 -12.73
CA GLU A 32 -15.31 -4.89 -13.66
C GLU A 32 -16.07 -3.67 -13.11
N ARG A 33 -16.41 -2.73 -14.02
CA ARG A 33 -17.24 -1.54 -13.75
C ARG A 33 -16.64 -0.54 -12.75
N LEU A 34 -15.31 -0.48 -12.67
CA LEU A 34 -14.60 0.51 -11.86
C LEU A 34 -13.63 1.27 -12.76
N ASP A 35 -14.12 2.37 -13.35
CA ASP A 35 -13.48 3.05 -14.48
C ASP A 35 -12.16 3.78 -14.14
N HIS A 36 -11.83 3.94 -12.86
CA HIS A 36 -10.74 4.81 -12.42
C HIS A 36 -10.03 4.35 -11.14
N ILE A 37 -9.85 3.04 -10.95
CA ILE A 37 -9.05 2.59 -9.80
C ILE A 37 -7.57 2.82 -10.08
N THR A 38 -7.04 3.88 -9.46
CA THR A 38 -5.60 4.18 -9.40
C THR A 38 -4.95 3.66 -8.13
N ASN A 39 -5.75 3.20 -7.16
CA ASN A 39 -5.31 2.67 -5.89
C ASN A 39 -5.98 1.30 -5.64
N ILE A 40 -5.20 0.23 -5.80
CA ILE A 40 -5.65 -1.13 -5.58
C ILE A 40 -4.91 -1.69 -4.37
N SER A 41 -5.67 -2.17 -3.39
CA SER A 41 -5.13 -2.95 -2.28
C SER A 41 -5.98 -4.17 -1.99
N TYR A 42 -5.34 -5.34 -1.90
CA TYR A 42 -6.00 -6.57 -1.47
C TYR A 42 -5.00 -7.55 -0.85
N THR A 43 -5.54 -8.51 -0.11
CA THR A 43 -4.81 -9.69 0.33
C THR A 43 -5.32 -10.89 -0.44
N ALA A 44 -4.42 -11.70 -0.98
CA ALA A 44 -4.76 -12.95 -1.67
C ALA A 44 -3.94 -14.11 -1.12
N ASN A 45 -4.56 -15.29 -1.04
CA ASN A 45 -3.88 -16.53 -0.68
C ASN A 45 -3.92 -17.47 -1.88
N PHE A 46 -2.73 -17.84 -2.34
CA PHE A 46 -2.53 -18.81 -3.40
C PHE A 46 -2.13 -20.13 -2.74
N TYR A 47 -2.93 -21.17 -2.94
CA TYR A 47 -2.79 -22.44 -2.23
C TYR A 47 -2.09 -23.49 -3.09
N HIS A 48 -1.36 -24.39 -2.42
CA HIS A 48 -0.82 -25.62 -3.01
C HIS A 48 0.20 -25.44 -4.14
N PHE A 49 1.11 -24.48 -4.00
CA PHE A 49 2.22 -24.29 -4.95
C PHE A 49 3.35 -25.26 -4.63
N LYS A 50 3.83 -26.02 -5.62
CA LYS A 50 5.14 -26.68 -5.59
C LYS A 50 6.24 -25.70 -6.00
N ASP A 51 7.50 -26.07 -5.78
CA ASP A 51 8.66 -25.23 -6.13
C ASP A 51 8.64 -24.75 -7.59
N ASN A 52 8.19 -25.59 -8.52
CA ASN A 52 8.11 -25.28 -9.96
C ASN A 52 6.78 -24.67 -10.42
N ASP A 53 5.79 -24.53 -9.53
CA ASP A 53 4.53 -23.90 -9.88
C ASP A 53 4.67 -22.38 -9.81
N TYR A 54 4.13 -21.70 -10.82
CA TYR A 54 4.05 -20.26 -10.83
C TYR A 54 2.80 -19.77 -11.54
N VAL A 55 2.42 -18.53 -11.28
CA VAL A 55 1.41 -17.79 -12.03
C VAL A 55 1.94 -16.38 -12.24
N LEU A 56 1.85 -15.88 -13.46
CA LEU A 56 2.16 -14.50 -13.79
C LEU A 56 0.88 -13.68 -13.72
N MET A 57 0.80 -12.77 -12.77
CA MET A 57 -0.38 -11.95 -12.58
C MET A 57 -0.18 -10.60 -13.27
N LEU A 58 -1.18 -10.16 -14.02
CA LEU A 58 -1.19 -8.91 -14.76
C LEU A 58 -2.30 -7.98 -14.28
N HIS A 59 -1.96 -6.70 -14.06
CA HIS A 59 -2.93 -5.61 -13.85
C HIS A 59 -2.65 -4.48 -14.83
N HIS A 60 -3.70 -4.03 -15.52
CA HIS A 60 -3.65 -2.84 -16.35
C HIS A 60 -4.15 -1.62 -15.57
N PHE A 61 -3.43 -0.50 -15.63
CA PHE A 61 -3.78 0.71 -14.89
C PHE A 61 -4.17 1.87 -15.82
N PRO A 62 -5.22 2.63 -15.46
CA PRO A 62 -5.60 3.82 -16.22
C PRO A 62 -4.62 4.99 -16.02
N GLN A 63 -3.76 4.94 -15.00
CA GLN A 63 -2.74 5.95 -14.71
C GLN A 63 -1.49 5.29 -14.14
N SER A 64 -0.32 5.88 -14.37
CA SER A 64 0.96 5.36 -13.83
C SER A 64 0.99 5.44 -12.29
N PRO A 65 1.07 4.29 -11.58
CA PRO A 65 1.34 4.25 -10.16
C PRO A 65 2.80 4.63 -9.87
N ASN A 66 3.11 4.96 -8.61
CA ASN A 66 4.49 5.27 -8.17
C ASN A 66 4.97 4.33 -7.06
N HIS A 67 4.05 3.61 -6.42
CA HIS A 67 4.34 2.67 -5.36
C HIS A 67 3.81 1.29 -5.72
N PHE A 68 4.65 0.28 -5.53
CA PHE A 68 4.33 -1.11 -5.79
C PHE A 68 4.79 -1.96 -4.61
N GLN A 69 3.84 -2.67 -4.00
CA GLN A 69 4.10 -3.66 -2.97
C GLN A 69 3.27 -4.91 -3.30
N ILE A 70 3.95 -6.01 -3.60
CA ILE A 70 3.30 -7.30 -3.90
C ILE A 70 3.31 -8.21 -2.66
N LEU A 71 4.44 -8.22 -1.97
CA LEU A 71 4.69 -8.99 -0.75
C LEU A 71 5.18 -8.06 0.37
N THR A 72 5.17 -8.59 1.58
CA THR A 72 5.80 -7.99 2.75
C THR A 72 6.91 -8.92 3.23
N PRO A 73 8.19 -8.50 3.26
CA PRO A 73 8.70 -7.16 2.94
C PRO A 73 8.62 -6.82 1.45
N ALA A 74 8.57 -5.51 1.14
CA ALA A 74 8.54 -5.02 -0.23
C ALA A 74 9.85 -5.35 -0.97
N ARG A 75 9.75 -5.67 -2.27
CA ARG A 75 10.88 -6.00 -3.14
C ARG A 75 11.01 -4.92 -4.22
N ASN A 76 12.23 -4.71 -4.71
CA ASN A 76 12.48 -3.79 -5.81
C ASN A 76 11.95 -4.34 -7.13
N GLY A 77 11.51 -3.46 -8.01
CA GLY A 77 11.04 -3.82 -9.34
C GLY A 77 12.17 -4.28 -10.25
N SER A 78 11.87 -5.27 -11.09
CA SER A 78 12.73 -5.68 -12.19
C SER A 78 12.79 -4.59 -13.26
N LEU A 79 13.95 -4.45 -13.89
CA LEU A 79 14.14 -3.57 -15.05
C LEU A 79 13.76 -4.25 -16.36
N GLN A 80 13.63 -5.58 -16.35
CA GLN A 80 13.30 -6.40 -17.53
C GLN A 80 12.01 -7.19 -17.28
N PRO A 81 11.29 -7.57 -18.35
CA PRO A 81 10.14 -8.46 -18.24
C PRO A 81 10.47 -9.73 -17.46
N LEU A 82 9.51 -10.18 -16.66
CA LEU A 82 9.67 -11.36 -15.81
C LEU A 82 9.79 -12.63 -16.65
N SER A 83 10.62 -13.55 -16.17
CA SER A 83 10.82 -14.86 -16.79
C SER A 83 11.02 -15.91 -15.71
N TRP A 84 10.41 -17.08 -15.89
CA TRP A 84 10.56 -18.19 -14.94
C TRP A 84 12.03 -18.55 -14.67
N ALA A 85 12.91 -18.44 -15.67
CA ALA A 85 14.31 -18.81 -15.52
C ALA A 85 15.10 -17.91 -14.55
N ARG A 86 14.68 -16.65 -14.35
CA ARG A 86 15.47 -15.63 -13.62
C ARG A 86 14.77 -15.04 -12.41
N ASN A 87 13.48 -15.30 -12.26
CA ASN A 87 12.65 -14.66 -11.25
C ASN A 87 12.14 -15.65 -10.21
N VAL A 88 11.83 -15.11 -9.03
CA VAL A 88 11.31 -15.83 -7.86
C VAL A 88 10.08 -15.13 -7.31
N ASN A 89 9.43 -15.76 -6.33
CA ASN A 89 8.19 -15.27 -5.76
C ASN A 89 8.25 -13.78 -5.36
N GLY A 90 7.25 -13.00 -5.78
CA GLY A 90 7.13 -11.58 -5.49
C GLY A 90 8.01 -10.65 -6.32
N ASP A 91 8.80 -11.16 -7.27
CA ASP A 91 9.39 -10.30 -8.31
C ASP A 91 8.28 -9.65 -9.13
N TRP A 92 8.47 -8.39 -9.49
CA TRP A 92 7.50 -7.63 -10.28
C TRP A 92 8.20 -6.77 -11.32
N TYR A 93 7.50 -6.46 -12.41
CA TYR A 93 7.94 -5.61 -13.51
C TYR A 93 6.80 -4.68 -13.91
N PHE A 94 7.08 -3.39 -14.08
CA PHE A 94 6.09 -2.44 -14.55
C PHE A 94 6.48 -1.95 -15.95
N ASP A 95 5.62 -2.27 -16.91
CA ASP A 95 5.69 -1.75 -18.27
C ASP A 95 5.08 -0.35 -18.28
N GLN A 96 5.94 0.67 -18.41
CA GLN A 96 5.55 2.08 -18.40
C GLN A 96 4.81 2.49 -19.67
N ASP A 97 5.08 1.82 -20.80
CA ASP A 97 4.48 2.16 -22.08
C ASP A 97 3.02 1.69 -22.13
N ASN A 98 2.75 0.49 -21.60
CA ASN A 98 1.41 -0.09 -21.54
C ASN A 98 0.70 0.11 -20.19
N LEU A 99 1.30 0.84 -19.24
CA LEU A 99 0.80 1.01 -17.87
C LEU A 99 0.39 -0.31 -17.20
N THR A 100 1.20 -1.34 -17.40
CA THR A 100 0.85 -2.72 -17.02
C THR A 100 1.85 -3.28 -16.04
N LEU A 101 1.35 -3.73 -14.89
CA LEU A 101 2.13 -4.42 -13.87
C LEU A 101 2.06 -5.92 -14.07
N TYR A 102 3.22 -6.54 -14.03
CA TYR A 102 3.41 -7.99 -13.97
C TYR A 102 4.01 -8.34 -12.62
N TYR A 103 3.48 -9.32 -11.92
CA TYR A 103 4.13 -9.88 -10.73
C TYR A 103 4.04 -11.40 -10.70
N LEU A 104 5.10 -12.03 -10.20
CA LEU A 104 5.22 -13.47 -10.15
C LEU A 104 4.77 -13.99 -8.79
N VAL A 105 3.82 -14.92 -8.80
CA VAL A 105 3.47 -15.74 -7.63
C VAL A 105 4.04 -17.12 -7.91
N SER A 106 4.97 -17.61 -7.09
CA SER A 106 5.62 -18.91 -7.34
C SER A 106 6.02 -19.64 -6.07
N GLY A 107 6.10 -20.97 -6.14
CA GLY A 107 6.68 -21.75 -5.05
C GLY A 107 8.18 -21.50 -4.86
N ARG A 108 8.87 -21.12 -5.93
CA ARG A 108 10.31 -20.86 -5.91
C ARG A 108 10.70 -19.70 -5.01
N GLY A 109 11.72 -19.93 -4.19
CA GLY A 109 12.33 -18.91 -3.33
C GLY A 109 11.55 -18.63 -2.05
N VAL A 110 10.49 -19.39 -1.77
CA VAL A 110 9.78 -19.34 -0.50
C VAL A 110 10.33 -20.44 0.41
N PRO A 111 10.74 -20.12 1.64
CA PRO A 111 11.21 -21.12 2.59
C PRO A 111 10.12 -22.18 2.84
N GLN A 112 10.41 -23.44 2.56
CA GLN A 112 9.52 -24.54 2.92
C GLN A 112 9.49 -24.66 4.45
N GLN A 113 8.36 -24.33 5.06
CA GLN A 113 8.08 -24.75 6.42
C GLN A 113 7.39 -26.11 6.35
N PRO A 114 7.91 -27.15 7.02
CA PRO A 114 7.25 -28.45 7.04
C PRO A 114 5.85 -28.29 7.62
N ASN A 115 4.81 -28.53 6.81
CA ASN A 115 3.45 -28.65 7.33
C ASN A 115 3.32 -30.03 8.00
N ILE A 116 3.61 -30.10 9.30
CA ILE A 116 3.58 -31.35 10.08
C ILE A 116 2.12 -31.83 10.34
N ILE A 117 1.09 -31.06 9.97
CA ILE A 117 -0.29 -31.22 10.49
C ILE A 117 -1.33 -31.59 9.40
N SER A 118 -0.94 -32.02 8.19
CA SER A 118 -1.94 -32.33 7.15
C SER A 118 -1.59 -33.50 6.24
N ASN A 119 -2.61 -34.27 5.82
CA ASN A 119 -2.57 -35.29 4.75
C ASN A 119 -2.33 -34.68 3.33
N LEU A 120 -1.69 -33.51 3.25
CA LEU A 120 -1.34 -32.81 2.03
C LEU A 120 0.13 -33.05 1.72
N ASP A 121 0.51 -32.98 0.44
CA ASP A 121 1.90 -33.06 0.00
C ASP A 121 2.75 -32.04 0.78
N PRO A 122 3.72 -32.46 1.61
CA PRO A 122 4.46 -31.56 2.50
C PRO A 122 5.39 -30.61 1.75
N THR A 123 5.60 -30.84 0.44
CA THR A 123 6.38 -29.97 -0.44
C THR A 123 5.57 -28.78 -0.97
N MET A 124 4.25 -28.80 -0.78
CA MET A 124 3.37 -27.72 -1.21
C MET A 124 3.30 -26.60 -0.16
N ILE A 125 3.31 -25.37 -0.65
CA ILE A 125 3.24 -24.17 0.17
C ILE A 125 2.06 -23.28 -0.23
N ASN A 126 1.67 -22.41 0.71
CA ASN A 126 0.70 -21.36 0.46
C ASN A 126 1.43 -20.02 0.38
N ILE A 127 1.08 -19.20 -0.61
CA ILE A 127 1.70 -17.89 -0.82
C ILE A 127 0.69 -16.81 -0.47
N ASN A 128 1.03 -15.97 0.50
CA ASN A 128 0.25 -14.80 0.88
C ASN A 128 0.75 -13.57 0.12
N VAL A 129 -0.12 -13.01 -0.71
CA VAL A 129 0.12 -11.75 -1.44
C VAL A 129 -0.54 -10.62 -0.65
N GLN A 130 0.24 -9.57 -0.39
CA GLN A 130 -0.21 -8.32 0.23
C GLN A 130 -0.03 -7.20 -0.79
N PHE A 131 -0.99 -7.12 -1.71
CA PHE A 131 -0.93 -6.24 -2.85
C PHE A 131 -1.33 -4.82 -2.45
N ARG A 132 -0.47 -3.84 -2.73
CA ARG A 132 -0.75 -2.40 -2.62
C ARG A 132 -0.06 -1.68 -3.76
N VAL A 133 -0.85 -1.07 -4.63
CA VAL A 133 -0.36 -0.25 -5.74
C VAL A 133 -1.14 1.04 -5.76
N PHE A 134 -0.42 2.15 -5.68
CA PHE A 134 -1.03 3.47 -5.63
C PHE A 134 -0.11 4.55 -6.22
N ARG A 135 -0.76 5.67 -6.58
CA ARG A 135 -0.08 6.91 -6.92
C ARG A 135 0.21 7.70 -5.64
N CYS A 136 1.45 8.10 -5.45
CA CYS A 136 1.83 8.88 -4.28
C CYS A 136 1.41 10.34 -4.44
N PHE A 137 0.97 10.98 -3.35
CA PHE A 137 0.66 12.41 -3.35
C PHE A 137 1.93 13.25 -3.57
N TYR A 138 3.04 12.84 -2.95
CA TYR A 138 4.34 13.48 -3.10
C TYR A 138 5.23 12.72 -4.09
N GLN A 139 6.14 13.45 -4.72
CA GLN A 139 7.15 12.88 -5.61
C GLN A 139 7.99 11.83 -4.86
N ASN A 140 8.19 10.67 -5.50
CA ASN A 140 8.93 9.52 -4.93
C ASN A 140 8.36 8.98 -3.60
N CYS A 141 7.09 9.25 -3.27
CA CYS A 141 6.46 8.79 -2.03
C CYS A 141 7.16 9.27 -0.76
N ALA A 142 8.03 10.28 -0.87
CA ALA A 142 8.70 10.88 0.27
C ALA A 142 7.93 12.13 0.69
N PRO A 143 7.67 12.34 2.01
CA PRO A 143 7.16 13.62 2.46
C PRO A 143 8.13 14.72 2.04
N PRO A 144 7.63 15.93 1.71
CA PRO A 144 8.50 17.03 1.36
C PRO A 144 9.46 17.29 2.54
N PRO A 145 10.70 17.73 2.26
CA PRO A 145 11.61 18.14 3.32
C PRO A 145 10.87 19.07 4.26
N ARG A 146 10.93 18.79 5.57
CA ARG A 146 10.33 19.66 6.57
C ARG A 146 10.87 21.05 6.30
N ALA A 147 10.00 22.03 6.05
CA ALA A 147 10.43 23.40 5.84
C ALA A 147 11.36 23.76 7.01
N THR A 148 12.63 24.04 6.71
CA THR A 148 13.49 24.73 7.66
C THR A 148 12.75 26.01 7.96
N VAL A 149 12.27 26.15 9.19
CA VAL A 149 11.66 27.38 9.67
C VAL A 149 12.73 28.45 9.44
N THR A 150 12.61 29.21 8.37
CA THR A 150 13.38 30.44 8.18
C THR A 150 13.14 31.21 9.46
N SER A 151 14.19 31.70 10.11
CA SER A 151 14.17 32.41 11.40
C SER A 151 13.48 33.78 11.34
N GLY A 152 12.33 33.84 10.67
CA GLY A 152 11.41 34.94 10.49
C GLY A 152 9.98 34.38 10.46
N ALA A 153 9.69 33.41 11.33
CA ALA A 153 8.32 33.11 11.72
C ALA A 153 7.64 34.42 12.15
N PRO A 154 6.53 34.86 11.53
CA PRO A 154 5.82 36.04 11.99
C PRO A 154 5.14 35.71 13.33
N ASP A 155 5.88 35.80 14.43
CA ASP A 155 5.41 35.98 15.81
C ASP A 155 4.09 35.25 16.16
N TYR A 156 3.92 34.00 15.70
CA TYR A 156 2.61 33.33 15.62
C TYR A 156 2.30 32.44 16.83
N ASN A 157 2.97 32.62 17.96
CA ASN A 157 2.61 31.93 19.21
C ASN A 157 2.96 32.78 20.43
N VAL A 158 2.41 33.99 20.49
CA VAL A 158 2.64 34.86 21.66
C VAL A 158 1.69 34.53 22.81
N TRP A 159 0.46 34.07 22.54
CA TRP A 159 -0.59 33.84 23.55
C TRP A 159 -0.39 32.57 24.40
N SER A 160 0.49 31.65 23.99
CA SER A 160 0.92 30.53 24.83
C SER A 160 1.94 30.93 25.90
N ASN A 161 2.43 32.17 25.90
CA ASN A 161 3.35 32.70 26.89
C ASN A 161 2.62 33.60 27.89
N SER A 162 2.88 33.45 29.19
CA SER A 162 2.30 34.29 30.25
C SER A 162 2.58 35.77 30.04
N SER A 163 3.77 36.11 29.55
CA SER A 163 4.17 37.51 29.31
C SER A 163 3.32 38.21 28.25
N PHE A 164 2.66 37.47 27.35
CA PHE A 164 1.71 38.08 26.43
C PHE A 164 0.47 38.60 27.16
N TRP A 165 -0.04 37.88 28.16
CA TRP A 165 -1.25 38.25 28.87
C TRP A 165 -1.00 39.41 29.86
N GLU A 166 0.16 39.39 30.51
CA GLU A 166 0.60 40.43 31.45
C GLU A 166 0.81 41.81 30.79
N LEU A 167 0.94 41.85 29.46
CA LEU A 167 1.17 43.09 28.70
C LEU A 167 -0.10 43.61 28.00
N ARG A 168 -1.27 43.02 28.24
CA ARG A 168 -2.52 43.34 27.52
C ARG A 168 -3.55 43.99 28.41
N SER A 169 -3.83 45.26 28.13
CA SER A 169 -4.92 46.01 28.75
C SER A 169 -6.28 45.38 28.50
N GLU A 170 -6.47 44.74 27.33
CA GLU A 170 -7.73 44.12 26.93
C GLU A 170 -8.11 42.93 27.82
N ASN A 171 -7.14 42.33 28.52
CA ASN A 171 -7.34 41.21 29.45
C ASN A 171 -6.86 41.58 30.87
N ASN A 172 -6.95 42.86 31.24
CA ASN A 172 -6.59 43.37 32.57
C ASN A 172 -5.17 43.04 33.04
N TYR A 173 -4.22 42.89 32.12
CA TYR A 173 -2.82 42.54 32.42
C TYR A 173 -2.67 41.25 33.25
N SER A 174 -3.62 40.33 33.14
CA SER A 174 -3.68 39.10 33.94
C SER A 174 -3.64 37.86 33.07
N ILE A 175 -2.98 36.83 33.56
CA ILE A 175 -2.95 35.50 32.93
C ILE A 175 -4.33 34.85 33.13
N PRO A 176 -5.00 34.43 32.05
CA PRO A 176 -6.31 33.78 32.13
C PRO A 176 -6.26 32.44 32.86
N ALA A 177 -7.27 32.16 33.68
CA ALA A 177 -7.50 30.86 34.31
C ALA A 177 -8.42 29.98 33.46
N GLU A 178 -8.52 28.70 33.83
CA GLU A 178 -9.43 27.76 33.16
C GLU A 178 -10.89 28.24 33.28
N GLY A 179 -11.56 28.42 32.14
CA GLY A 179 -12.93 28.93 32.06
C GLY A 179 -13.05 30.43 31.79
N ASP A 180 -11.94 31.17 31.74
CA ASP A 180 -11.97 32.61 31.48
C ASP A 180 -12.24 32.94 30.01
N SER A 181 -12.93 34.06 29.80
CA SER A 181 -13.13 34.65 28.47
C SER A 181 -12.00 35.63 28.17
N VAL A 182 -11.34 35.44 27.02
CA VAL A 182 -10.17 36.22 26.61
C VAL A 182 -10.36 36.86 25.25
N VAL A 183 -9.72 38.02 25.05
CA VAL A 183 -9.72 38.74 23.78
C VAL A 183 -8.34 38.65 23.13
N ILE A 184 -8.29 38.07 21.93
CA ILE A 184 -7.06 37.96 21.10
C ILE A 184 -7.17 38.91 19.91
N PRO A 185 -6.30 39.93 19.79
CA PRO A 185 -6.31 40.86 18.66
C PRO A 185 -6.00 40.19 17.31
N LYS A 186 -6.60 40.72 16.25
CA LYS A 186 -6.44 40.21 14.88
C LYS A 186 -4.98 40.33 14.42
N GLY A 187 -4.42 39.26 13.85
CA GLY A 187 -3.05 39.23 13.31
C GLY A 187 -1.96 38.71 14.27
N LYS A 188 -2.36 38.13 15.41
CA LYS A 188 -1.46 37.48 16.39
C LYS A 188 -1.79 35.99 16.62
N VAL A 189 -2.34 35.35 15.57
CA VAL A 189 -2.65 33.92 15.49
C VAL A 189 -1.70 33.27 14.50
#